data_AF-A0A2V2XNL0-F1
#
_entry.id   AF-A0A2V2XNL0-F1
#
_cell.length_a   1.000
_cell.length_b   1.000
_cell.length_c   1.000
_cell.angle_alpha   90.00
_cell.angle_beta   90.00
_cell.angle_gamma   90.00
#
_symmetry.space_group_name_H-M   'P 1'
#
loop_
_entity.id
_entity.type
_entity.pdbx_description
1 polymer ?
#
loop_
_entity_poly.entity_id
_entity_poly.type
_entity_poly.pdbx_seq_one_letter_code
_entity_poly.pdbx_strand_id
1 'polypeptide(L)'
;MARIPCGSNTECQGELKEYLELYEHLHKSIESLNINVEAECDKYPLIECVRNIQDLARKATEILAGLGVDMKETEILENIRKTREESEIGSLASYVFRRIVFRGLRDRVKNLSWSSGKCPVCGLTPIAAIARRTPHGFFSQLRLELHCLCGFSWSYEAFKCPLCGNTSRDKFEVIMINSLKIQRCVLCNHAVAIVDEGPLVSGDLVHVIMSYSMMKLASTEKHGSS
;
A
#
# COMPACT_ATOMS: atom_id res chain seq x y z
N MET A 1 10.98 -10.42 -12.35
CA MET A 1 9.72 -9.68 -12.58
C MET A 1 8.56 -10.50 -12.06
N ALA A 2 7.66 -9.89 -11.28
CA ALA A 2 6.51 -10.57 -10.72
C ALA A 2 5.55 -10.99 -11.85
N ARG A 3 5.32 -12.29 -12.02
CA ARG A 3 4.33 -12.84 -12.97
C ARG A 3 2.88 -12.68 -12.46
N ILE A 4 2.73 -12.22 -11.23
CA ILE A 4 1.46 -11.99 -10.56
C ILE A 4 1.10 -10.51 -10.79
N PRO A 5 -0.08 -10.17 -11.32
CA PRO A 5 -1.23 -10.99 -11.69
C PRO A 5 -1.30 -11.34 -13.19
N CYS A 6 -0.35 -10.86 -14.02
CA CYS A 6 -0.49 -10.84 -15.48
C CYS A 6 -0.48 -12.23 -16.16
N GLY A 7 -0.18 -13.31 -15.43
CA GLY A 7 -0.17 -14.66 -16.00
C GLY A 7 0.80 -14.74 -17.17
N SER A 8 0.34 -15.19 -18.35
CA SER A 8 1.10 -15.23 -19.60
C SER A 8 0.83 -14.05 -20.55
N ASN A 9 0.02 -13.06 -20.16
CA ASN A 9 -0.28 -11.91 -21.02
C ASN A 9 0.94 -10.98 -21.10
N THR A 10 1.58 -10.92 -22.28
CA THR A 10 2.82 -10.17 -22.52
C THR A 10 2.63 -8.66 -22.47
N GLU A 11 1.47 -8.15 -22.88
CA GLU A 11 1.15 -6.72 -22.83
C GLU A 11 0.99 -6.26 -21.37
N CYS A 12 0.20 -6.99 -20.57
CA CYS A 12 0.08 -6.75 -19.12
C CYS A 12 1.45 -6.83 -18.43
N GLN A 13 2.26 -7.83 -18.78
CA GLN A 13 3.62 -7.96 -18.23
C GLN A 13 4.52 -6.78 -18.58
N GLY A 14 4.38 -6.23 -19.80
CA GLY A 14 5.11 -5.05 -20.25
C GLY A 14 4.70 -3.80 -19.47
N GLU A 15 3.40 -3.51 -19.39
CA GLU A 15 2.91 -2.36 -18.62
C GLU A 15 3.26 -2.45 -17.13
N LEU A 16 3.07 -3.62 -16.51
CA LEU A 16 3.42 -3.84 -15.10
C LEU A 16 4.93 -3.65 -14.88
N LYS A 17 5.77 -3.98 -15.86
CA LYS A 17 7.21 -3.73 -15.80
C LYS A 17 7.49 -2.24 -15.64
N GLU A 18 6.98 -1.45 -16.57
CA GLU A 18 7.20 0.00 -16.60
C GLU A 18 6.68 0.66 -15.33
N TYR A 19 5.51 0.20 -14.86
CA TYR A 19 4.94 0.66 -13.60
C TYR A 19 5.86 0.31 -12.41
N LEU A 20 6.39 -0.91 -12.34
CA LEU A 20 7.30 -1.28 -11.25
C LEU A 20 8.65 -0.56 -11.33
N GLU A 21 9.20 -0.34 -12.52
CA GLU A 21 10.45 0.40 -12.71
C GLU A 21 10.32 1.84 -12.21
N LEU A 22 9.19 2.50 -12.48
CA LEU A 22 8.87 3.82 -11.94
C LEU A 22 8.84 3.81 -10.40
N TYR A 23 8.13 2.86 -9.79
CA TYR A 23 7.98 2.81 -8.34
C TYR A 23 9.27 2.34 -7.63
N GLU A 24 10.09 1.53 -8.27
CA GLU A 24 11.44 1.19 -7.81
C GLU A 24 12.35 2.43 -7.82
N HIS A 25 12.30 3.22 -8.90
CA HIS A 25 13.03 4.48 -8.98
C HIS A 25 12.59 5.44 -7.87
N LEU A 26 11.28 5.65 -7.70
CA LEU A 26 10.72 6.46 -6.62
C LEU A 26 11.16 5.96 -5.24
N HIS A 27 11.10 4.65 -5.00
CA HIS A 27 11.52 4.08 -3.73
C HIS A 27 12.99 4.38 -3.44
N LYS A 28 13.89 4.18 -4.40
CA LYS A 28 15.33 4.49 -4.27
C LYS A 28 15.58 5.97 -4.01
N SER A 29 14.88 6.85 -4.73
CA SER A 29 14.97 8.30 -4.55
C SER A 29 14.52 8.74 -3.16
N ILE A 30 13.50 8.08 -2.59
CA ILE A 30 13.03 8.38 -1.22
C ILE A 30 13.98 7.83 -0.17
N GLU A 31 14.53 6.63 -0.36
CA GLU A 31 15.47 6.02 0.60
C GLU A 31 16.79 6.78 0.73
N SER A 32 17.20 7.49 -0.32
CA SER A 32 18.42 8.33 -0.33
C SER A 32 18.24 9.70 0.30
N LEU A 33 17.00 10.12 0.59
CA LEU A 33 16.74 11.42 1.23
C LEU A 33 17.21 11.43 2.69
N ASN A 34 17.81 12.54 3.09
CA ASN A 34 17.91 12.90 4.49
C ASN A 34 16.56 13.50 4.95
N ILE A 35 15.85 12.75 5.79
CA ILE A 35 14.49 13.09 6.27
C ILE A 35 14.53 13.20 7.79
N ASN A 36 14.22 14.38 8.29
CA ASN A 36 13.90 14.62 9.70
C ASN A 36 12.39 14.82 9.84
N VAL A 37 11.74 14.10 10.75
CA VAL A 37 10.30 14.25 11.01
C VAL A 37 10.11 14.72 12.45
N GLU A 38 9.47 15.87 12.61
CA GLU A 38 9.10 16.43 13.90
C GLU A 38 7.66 16.02 14.21
N ALA A 39 7.49 15.04 15.10
CA ALA A 39 6.16 14.50 15.43
C ALA A 39 5.87 14.53 16.93
N GLU A 40 4.94 15.38 17.35
CA GLU A 40 4.69 15.76 18.76
C GLU A 40 3.44 15.09 19.39
N CYS A 41 3.13 13.86 19.02
CA CYS A 41 2.15 13.06 19.77
C CYS A 41 2.28 11.57 19.53
N ASP A 42 1.79 10.78 20.49
CA ASP A 42 1.62 9.31 20.39
C ASP A 42 0.19 8.94 19.96
N LYS A 43 -0.42 9.77 19.10
CA LYS A 43 -1.74 9.53 18.52
C LYS A 43 -1.60 8.99 17.10
N TYR A 44 -2.47 8.06 16.75
CA TYR A 44 -2.50 7.45 15.41
C TYR A 44 -3.67 8.01 14.59
N PRO A 45 -3.47 8.29 13.29
CA PRO A 45 -2.24 8.02 12.54
C PRO A 45 -1.13 9.07 12.77
N LEU A 46 0.12 8.64 12.86
CA LEU A 46 1.27 9.49 13.19
C LEU A 46 1.51 10.64 12.19
N ILE A 47 1.04 10.49 10.95
CA ILE A 47 1.10 11.55 9.93
C ILE A 47 0.38 12.83 10.38
N GLU A 48 -0.64 12.72 11.24
CA GLU A 48 -1.37 13.86 11.80
C GLU A 48 -0.57 14.57 12.92
N CYS A 49 0.45 13.90 13.48
CA CYS A 49 1.34 14.47 14.47
C CYS A 49 2.52 15.26 13.86
N VAL A 50 2.72 15.19 12.55
CA VAL A 50 3.89 15.79 11.87
C VAL A 50 3.74 17.32 11.80
N ARG A 51 4.71 18.03 12.39
CA ARG A 51 4.75 19.50 12.45
C ARG A 51 5.40 20.13 11.22
N ASN A 52 6.50 19.56 10.76
CA ASN A 52 7.25 20.06 9.61
C ASN A 52 6.70 19.52 8.27
N ILE A 53 5.37 19.49 8.13
CA ILE A 53 4.69 18.86 7.00
C ILE A 53 4.99 19.55 5.66
N GLN A 54 5.19 20.88 5.67
CA GLN A 54 5.59 21.62 4.47
C GLN A 54 6.98 21.19 3.97
N ASP A 55 7.94 20.96 4.86
CA ASP A 55 9.29 20.52 4.47
C ASP A 55 9.27 19.14 3.81
N LEU A 56 8.41 18.24 4.29
CA LEU A 56 8.21 16.93 3.69
C LEU A 56 7.49 17.04 2.33
N ALA A 57 6.53 17.97 2.19
CA ALA A 57 5.85 18.22 0.94
C ALA A 57 6.79 18.78 -0.12
N ARG A 58 7.71 19.67 0.26
CA ARG A 58 8.76 20.20 -0.60
C ARG A 58 9.66 19.11 -1.17
N LYS A 59 10.12 18.18 -0.32
CA LYS A 59 10.88 17.00 -0.75
C LYS A 59 10.08 16.13 -1.73
N ALA A 60 8.77 16.00 -1.52
CA ALA A 60 7.91 15.29 -2.47
C ALA A 60 7.82 16.02 -3.82
N THR A 61 7.66 17.34 -3.83
CA THR A 61 7.70 18.17 -5.04
C THR A 61 9.02 18.01 -5.80
N GLU A 62 10.16 18.01 -5.11
CA GLU A 62 11.48 17.80 -5.73
C GLU A 62 11.58 16.44 -6.44
N ILE A 63 11.08 15.37 -5.82
CA ILE A 63 11.03 14.04 -6.43
C ILE A 63 10.10 14.02 -7.65
N LEU A 64 8.90 14.61 -7.52
CA LEU A 64 7.91 14.66 -8.60
C LEU A 64 8.41 15.47 -9.79
N ALA A 65 9.12 16.58 -9.54
CA ALA A 65 9.74 17.39 -10.59
C ALA A 65 10.78 16.59 -11.39
N GLY A 66 11.54 15.70 -10.73
CA GLY A 66 12.46 14.76 -11.38
C GLY A 66 11.77 13.78 -12.34
N LEU A 67 10.46 13.60 -12.21
CA LEU A 67 9.62 12.80 -13.12
C LEU A 67 8.88 13.67 -14.15
N GLY A 68 9.16 14.96 -14.23
CA GLY A 68 8.45 15.91 -15.10
C GLY A 68 7.06 16.30 -14.60
N VAL A 69 6.74 16.04 -13.33
CA VAL A 69 5.47 16.43 -12.70
C VAL A 69 5.66 17.75 -11.96
N ASP A 70 5.05 18.82 -12.48
CA ASP A 70 4.98 20.11 -11.79
C ASP A 70 3.78 20.12 -10.83
N MET A 71 4.06 20.16 -9.53
CA MET A 71 3.03 20.18 -8.48
C MET A 71 3.52 20.96 -7.27
N LYS A 72 2.69 21.90 -6.80
CA LYS A 72 3.00 22.72 -5.62
C LYS A 72 2.79 21.95 -4.33
N GLU A 73 3.55 22.33 -3.29
CA GLU A 73 3.41 21.77 -1.93
C GLU A 73 1.95 21.81 -1.43
N THR A 74 1.23 22.91 -1.69
CA THR A 74 -0.17 23.09 -1.29
C THR A 74 -1.08 22.05 -1.92
N GLU A 75 -0.86 21.73 -3.20
CA GLU A 75 -1.65 20.72 -3.92
C GLU A 75 -1.40 19.32 -3.35
N ILE A 76 -0.15 18.99 -2.99
CA ILE A 76 0.18 17.73 -2.33
C ILE A 76 -0.58 17.62 -0.99
N LEU A 77 -0.53 18.68 -0.18
CA LEU A 77 -1.18 18.69 1.13
C LEU A 77 -2.71 18.62 1.04
N GLU A 78 -3.32 19.26 0.04
CA GLU A 78 -4.76 19.14 -0.25
C GLU A 78 -5.15 17.71 -0.64
N ASN A 79 -4.36 17.05 -1.49
CA ASN A 79 -4.57 15.65 -1.85
C ASN A 79 -4.50 14.73 -0.62
N ILE A 80 -3.56 14.96 0.30
CA ILE A 80 -3.44 14.19 1.54
C ILE A 80 -4.65 14.35 2.45
N ARG A 81 -5.22 15.56 2.51
CA ARG A 81 -6.43 15.88 3.28
C ARG A 81 -7.73 15.41 2.62
N LYS A 82 -7.65 14.82 1.42
CA LYS A 82 -8.79 14.40 0.59
C LYS A 82 -9.77 15.55 0.29
N THR A 83 -9.25 16.77 0.14
CA THR A 83 -10.07 17.96 -0.17
C THR A 83 -10.20 18.21 -1.68
N ARG A 84 -9.64 17.34 -2.53
CA ARG A 84 -9.62 17.44 -4.00
C ARG A 84 -10.09 16.12 -4.65
N GLU A 85 -10.60 16.21 -5.87
CA GLU A 85 -10.95 15.06 -6.71
C GLU A 85 -9.71 14.19 -7.01
N GLU A 86 -9.85 12.87 -6.92
CA GLU A 86 -8.73 11.92 -7.08
C GLU A 86 -8.29 11.88 -8.56
N SER A 87 -7.11 12.45 -8.85
CA SER A 87 -6.42 12.30 -10.13
C SER A 87 -5.27 11.29 -10.02
N GLU A 88 -4.80 10.76 -11.16
CA GLU A 88 -3.64 9.86 -11.20
C GLU A 88 -2.38 10.54 -10.62
N ILE A 89 -2.14 11.80 -11.00
CA ILE A 89 -1.03 12.61 -10.49
C ILE A 89 -1.19 12.87 -9.00
N GLY A 90 -2.41 13.19 -8.53
CA GLY A 90 -2.69 13.37 -7.11
C GLY A 90 -2.44 12.10 -6.29
N SER A 91 -2.77 10.93 -6.86
CA SER A 91 -2.52 9.62 -6.26
C SER A 91 -1.01 9.33 -6.16
N LEU A 92 -0.25 9.64 -7.22
CA LEU A 92 1.21 9.53 -7.22
C LEU A 92 1.85 10.47 -6.19
N ALA A 93 1.39 11.72 -6.12
CA ALA A 93 1.88 12.67 -5.14
C ALA A 93 1.58 12.23 -3.69
N SER A 94 0.37 11.73 -3.44
CA SER A 94 -0.03 11.16 -2.15
C SER A 94 0.84 9.95 -1.78
N TYR A 95 1.15 9.10 -2.76
CA TYR A 95 2.06 7.97 -2.61
C TYR A 95 3.45 8.44 -2.16
N VAL A 96 4.10 9.31 -2.95
CA VAL A 96 5.45 9.82 -2.69
C VAL A 96 5.53 10.46 -1.31
N PHE A 97 4.58 11.36 -1.00
CA PHE A 97 4.54 12.04 0.29
C PHE A 97 4.41 11.06 1.47
N ARG A 98 3.51 10.08 1.39
CA ARG A 98 3.32 9.09 2.47
C ARG A 98 4.54 8.20 2.67
N ARG A 99 5.25 7.84 1.59
CA ARG A 99 6.52 7.10 1.65
C ARG A 99 7.61 7.93 2.34
N ILE A 100 7.72 9.23 2.03
CA ILE A 100 8.65 10.15 2.70
C ILE A 100 8.35 10.24 4.20
N VAL A 101 7.08 10.46 4.57
CA VAL A 101 6.66 10.50 5.98
C VAL A 101 7.01 9.20 6.70
N PHE A 102 6.70 8.04 6.10
CA PHE A 102 7.07 6.75 6.69
C PHE A 102 8.58 6.59 6.83
N ARG A 103 9.37 6.99 5.83
CA ARG A 103 10.83 6.87 5.86
C ARG A 103 11.44 7.61 7.05
N GLY A 104 10.92 8.78 7.39
CA GLY A 104 11.35 9.54 8.56
C GLY A 104 10.78 9.03 9.89
N LEU A 105 9.63 8.35 9.88
CA LEU A 105 9.03 7.74 11.08
C LEU A 105 9.47 6.28 11.33
N ARG A 106 10.26 5.68 10.42
CA ARG A 106 10.59 4.24 10.41
C ARG A 106 11.11 3.75 11.76
N ASP A 107 12.05 4.47 12.37
CA ASP A 107 12.65 4.07 13.64
C ASP A 107 11.66 4.14 14.82
N ARG A 108 10.74 5.12 14.79
CA ARG A 108 9.70 5.27 15.80
C ARG A 108 8.69 4.12 15.77
N VAL A 109 8.46 3.51 14.61
CA VAL A 109 7.46 2.43 14.44
C VAL A 109 8.06 1.04 14.32
N LYS A 110 9.39 0.91 14.31
CA LYS A 110 10.11 -0.36 14.07
C LYS A 110 9.66 -1.51 14.98
N ASN A 111 9.37 -1.20 16.25
CA ASN A 111 8.95 -2.19 17.26
C ASN A 111 7.49 -2.01 17.69
N LEU A 112 6.69 -1.27 16.92
CA LEU A 112 5.30 -1.01 17.26
C LEU A 112 4.48 -2.30 17.12
N SER A 113 3.92 -2.77 18.24
CA SER A 113 2.90 -3.82 18.21
C SER A 113 1.57 -3.20 17.77
N TRP A 114 1.03 -3.68 16.65
CA TRP A 114 -0.16 -3.11 16.04
C TRP A 114 -1.13 -4.20 15.58
N SER A 115 -2.40 -4.06 15.93
CA SER A 115 -3.45 -5.03 15.62
C SER A 115 -4.71 -4.40 15.01
N SER A 116 -4.69 -3.07 14.80
CA SER A 116 -5.74 -2.36 14.08
C SER A 116 -5.65 -2.65 12.58
N GLY A 117 -6.80 -2.58 11.91
CA GLY A 117 -6.88 -2.76 10.47
C GLY A 117 -6.41 -1.55 9.66
N LYS A 118 -6.22 -0.39 10.28
CA LYS A 118 -5.70 0.82 9.63
C LYS A 118 -4.23 1.03 9.94
N CYS A 119 -3.49 1.59 9.00
CA CYS A 119 -2.07 1.88 9.17
C CYS A 119 -1.84 2.91 10.29
N PRO A 120 -0.96 2.65 11.27
CA PRO A 120 -0.64 3.61 12.34
C PRO A 120 0.14 4.80 11.80
N VAL A 121 0.85 4.67 10.68
CA VAL A 121 1.64 5.77 10.13
C VAL A 121 0.74 6.77 9.41
N CYS A 122 -0.06 6.32 8.44
CA CYS A 122 -0.75 7.21 7.52
C CYS A 122 -2.28 7.11 7.51
N GLY A 123 -2.85 6.20 8.32
CA GLY A 123 -4.29 6.03 8.50
C GLY A 123 -5.01 5.24 7.41
N LEU A 124 -4.34 4.91 6.31
CA LEU A 124 -4.96 4.16 5.20
C LEU A 124 -5.27 2.71 5.59
N THR A 125 -6.39 2.21 5.08
CA THR A 125 -6.73 0.79 5.12
C THR A 125 -5.94 0.06 4.03
N PRO A 126 -5.17 -0.99 4.36
CA PRO A 126 -4.37 -1.72 3.39
C PRO A 126 -5.25 -2.56 2.46
N ILE A 127 -4.77 -2.70 1.22
CA ILE A 127 -5.39 -3.53 0.17
C ILE A 127 -4.49 -4.71 -0.23
N ALA A 128 -3.30 -4.82 0.37
CA ALA A 128 -2.30 -5.81 0.03
C ALA A 128 -1.83 -6.55 1.29
N ALA A 129 -1.60 -7.86 1.16
CA ALA A 129 -1.03 -8.67 2.20
C ALA A 129 -0.09 -9.75 1.65
N ILE A 130 0.90 -10.13 2.45
CA ILE A 130 1.70 -11.33 2.22
C ILE A 130 1.26 -12.39 3.22
N ALA A 131 0.86 -13.56 2.73
CA ALA A 131 0.57 -14.71 3.56
C ALA A 131 1.88 -15.31 4.10
N ARG A 132 1.99 -15.36 5.43
CA ARG A 132 3.13 -15.95 6.15
C ARG A 132 2.65 -17.17 6.91
N ARG A 133 3.37 -18.29 6.76
CA ARG A 133 3.15 -19.50 7.56
C ARG A 133 4.18 -19.53 8.66
N THR A 134 3.74 -19.34 9.90
CA THR A 134 4.62 -19.40 11.07
C THR A 134 4.45 -20.76 11.76
N PRO A 135 5.54 -21.42 12.20
CA PRO A 135 5.44 -22.61 13.04
C PRO A 135 4.65 -22.32 14.31
N HIS A 136 3.74 -23.22 14.67
CA HIS A 136 2.93 -23.15 15.89
C HIS A 136 2.77 -24.56 16.48
N GLY A 137 3.80 -24.99 17.22
CA GLY A 137 3.90 -26.38 17.69
C GLY A 137 4.04 -27.35 16.51
N PHE A 138 3.19 -28.39 16.48
CA PHE A 138 3.11 -29.35 15.37
C PHE A 138 2.33 -28.84 14.15
N PHE A 139 1.71 -27.66 14.24
CA PHE A 139 0.89 -27.09 13.17
C PHE A 139 1.54 -25.80 12.62
N SER A 140 1.12 -25.37 11.44
CA SER A 140 1.43 -24.03 10.92
C SER A 140 0.24 -23.10 11.14
N GLN A 141 0.48 -21.91 11.68
CA GLN A 141 -0.53 -20.85 11.69
C GLN A 141 -0.34 -19.94 10.48
N LEU A 142 -1.43 -19.69 9.74
CA LEU A 142 -1.45 -18.67 8.69
C LEU A 142 -1.66 -17.29 9.33
N ARG A 143 -0.70 -16.40 9.12
CA ARG A 143 -0.79 -14.97 9.43
C ARG A 143 -0.75 -14.17 8.13
N LEU A 144 -1.42 -13.03 8.13
CA LEU A 144 -1.27 -12.06 7.07
C LEU A 144 -0.29 -10.99 7.55
N GLU A 145 0.68 -10.64 6.74
CA GLU A 145 1.42 -9.39 6.90
C GLU A 145 0.72 -8.36 6.01
N LEU A 146 0.01 -7.40 6.62
CA LEU A 146 -0.61 -6.32 5.86
C LEU A 146 0.46 -5.33 5.42
N HIS A 147 0.36 -4.86 4.17
CA HIS A 147 1.28 -3.89 3.59
C HIS A 147 0.53 -2.62 3.23
N CYS A 148 0.87 -1.52 3.91
CA CYS A 148 0.31 -0.21 3.58
C CYS A 148 1.07 0.44 2.43
N LEU A 149 0.35 1.25 1.65
CA LEU A 149 0.90 2.09 0.59
C LEU A 149 2.09 2.96 1.05
N CYS A 150 2.10 3.42 2.32
CA CYS A 150 3.22 4.20 2.86
C CYS A 150 4.48 3.39 3.14
N GLY A 151 4.43 2.05 3.08
CA GLY A 151 5.57 1.16 3.33
C GLY A 151 5.59 0.51 4.71
N PHE A 152 4.74 0.92 5.64
CA PHE A 152 4.61 0.21 6.92
C PHE A 152 3.89 -1.13 6.72
N SER A 153 4.45 -2.20 7.28
CA SER A 153 3.85 -3.53 7.34
C SER A 153 3.66 -4.00 8.78
N TRP A 154 2.64 -4.84 9.02
CA TRP A 154 2.39 -5.42 10.34
C TRP A 154 1.68 -6.77 10.25
N SER A 155 1.87 -7.61 11.26
CA SER A 155 1.16 -8.87 11.37
C SER A 155 -0.32 -8.66 11.68
N TYR A 156 -1.16 -9.47 11.05
CA TYR A 156 -2.61 -9.38 11.15
C TYR A 156 -3.25 -10.76 11.06
N GLU A 157 -4.44 -10.87 11.65
CA GLU A 157 -5.20 -12.11 11.67
C GLU A 157 -5.80 -12.41 10.29
N ALA A 158 -5.64 -13.65 9.83
CA ALA A 158 -6.36 -14.14 8.66
C ALA A 158 -7.87 -14.12 8.94
N PHE A 159 -8.68 -13.82 7.90
CA PHE A 159 -10.14 -13.70 8.03
C PHE A 159 -10.62 -12.64 9.05
N LYS A 160 -9.82 -11.61 9.31
CA LYS A 160 -10.27 -10.36 9.94
C LYS A 160 -10.30 -9.25 8.89
N CYS A 161 -11.39 -8.49 8.79
CA CYS A 161 -11.48 -7.39 7.83
C CYS A 161 -10.72 -6.17 8.37
N PRO A 162 -9.79 -5.57 7.62
CA PRO A 162 -9.07 -4.38 8.09
C PRO A 162 -9.95 -3.11 8.11
N LEU A 163 -11.06 -3.08 7.37
CA LEU A 163 -11.96 -1.93 7.34
C LEU A 163 -13.00 -1.97 8.48
N CYS A 164 -13.83 -3.03 8.54
CA CYS A 164 -14.94 -3.11 9.49
C CYS A 164 -14.67 -4.01 10.71
N GLY A 165 -13.54 -4.72 10.75
CA GLY A 165 -13.17 -5.59 11.88
C GLY A 165 -13.86 -6.95 11.92
N ASN A 166 -14.75 -7.29 10.97
CA ASN A 166 -15.42 -8.59 10.91
C ASN A 166 -14.43 -9.77 10.96
N THR A 167 -14.68 -10.73 11.85
CA THR A 167 -13.89 -11.96 12.02
C THR A 167 -14.61 -13.23 11.55
N SER A 168 -15.89 -13.11 11.18
CA SER A 168 -16.72 -14.23 10.73
C SER A 168 -16.26 -14.71 9.35
N ARG A 169 -15.72 -15.93 9.30
CA ARG A 169 -15.13 -16.52 8.07
C ARG A 169 -16.14 -16.68 6.94
N ASP A 170 -17.40 -16.96 7.26
CA ASP A 170 -18.53 -17.07 6.32
C ASP A 170 -18.91 -15.74 5.65
N LYS A 171 -18.37 -14.62 6.14
CA LYS A 171 -18.55 -13.28 5.56
C LYS A 171 -17.38 -12.85 4.68
N PHE A 172 -16.55 -13.78 4.26
CA PHE A 172 -15.49 -13.56 3.29
C PHE A 172 -15.69 -14.40 2.04
N GLU A 173 -15.64 -13.74 0.90
CA GLU A 173 -15.49 -14.39 -0.39
C GLU A 173 -14.01 -14.41 -0.74
N VAL A 174 -13.57 -15.53 -1.32
CA VAL A 174 -12.21 -15.70 -1.82
C VAL A 174 -12.28 -15.86 -3.32
N ILE A 175 -11.69 -14.90 -4.03
CA ILE A 175 -11.60 -14.87 -5.48
C ILE A 175 -10.16 -15.21 -5.85
N MET A 176 -9.99 -16.19 -6.72
CA MET A 176 -8.67 -16.61 -7.21
C MET A 176 -8.52 -16.18 -8.65
N ILE A 177 -7.49 -15.37 -8.94
CA ILE A 177 -7.20 -14.90 -10.29
C ILE A 177 -5.73 -15.16 -10.56
N ASN A 178 -5.45 -16.09 -11.46
CA ASN A 178 -4.11 -16.63 -11.66
C ASN A 178 -3.52 -17.09 -10.31
N SER A 179 -2.41 -16.53 -9.88
CA SER A 179 -1.77 -16.79 -8.58
C SER A 179 -2.10 -15.76 -7.50
N LEU A 180 -3.04 -14.85 -7.77
CA LEU A 180 -3.48 -13.82 -6.83
C LEU A 180 -4.74 -14.28 -6.10
N LYS A 181 -4.71 -14.24 -4.77
CA LYS A 181 -5.87 -14.48 -3.92
C LYS A 181 -6.45 -13.15 -3.47
N ILE A 182 -7.71 -12.88 -3.77
CA ILE A 182 -8.41 -11.69 -3.27
C ILE A 182 -9.43 -12.15 -2.23
N GLN A 183 -9.30 -11.63 -1.02
CA GLN A 183 -10.25 -11.86 0.06
C GLN A 183 -11.14 -10.63 0.21
N ARG A 184 -12.43 -10.76 -0.13
CA ARG A 184 -13.43 -9.69 -0.07
C ARG A 184 -14.36 -9.88 1.11
N CYS A 185 -14.54 -8.84 1.92
CA CYS A 185 -15.51 -8.85 3.01
C CYS A 185 -16.91 -8.52 2.47
N VAL A 186 -17.87 -9.42 2.63
CA VAL A 186 -19.24 -9.23 2.13
C VAL A 186 -19.98 -8.11 2.85
N LEU A 187 -19.61 -7.81 4.11
CA LEU A 187 -20.31 -6.79 4.92
C LEU A 187 -19.97 -5.35 4.53
N CYS A 188 -18.76 -5.10 4.04
CA CYS A 188 -18.28 -3.73 3.72
C CYS A 188 -17.64 -3.60 2.34
N ASN A 189 -17.63 -4.69 1.56
CA ASN A 189 -17.02 -4.81 0.24
C ASN A 189 -15.50 -4.55 0.18
N HIS A 190 -14.80 -4.40 1.31
CA HIS A 190 -13.36 -4.21 1.32
C HIS A 190 -12.64 -5.47 0.85
N ALA A 191 -11.75 -5.31 -0.14
CA ALA A 191 -10.94 -6.38 -0.70
C ALA A 191 -9.48 -6.25 -0.28
N VAL A 192 -8.88 -7.37 0.10
CA VAL A 192 -7.44 -7.49 0.33
C VAL A 192 -6.88 -8.51 -0.63
N ALA A 193 -5.96 -8.08 -1.47
CA ALA A 193 -5.19 -8.93 -2.35
C ALA A 193 -4.03 -9.56 -1.54
N ILE A 194 -3.92 -10.88 -1.60
CA ILE A 194 -3.05 -11.72 -0.78
C ILE A 194 -2.18 -12.53 -1.73
N VAL A 195 -0.87 -12.46 -1.52
CA VAL A 195 0.12 -13.29 -2.20
C VAL A 195 0.85 -14.15 -1.19
N ASP A 196 1.23 -15.36 -1.57
CA ASP A 196 2.12 -16.18 -0.75
C ASP A 196 3.53 -15.58 -0.72
N GLU A 197 4.21 -15.73 0.41
CA GLU A 197 5.63 -15.40 0.52
C GLU A 197 6.45 -16.15 -0.52
N GLY A 198 7.37 -15.44 -1.17
CA GLY A 198 8.30 -16.03 -2.12
C GLY A 198 9.38 -15.06 -2.57
N PRO A 199 10.44 -15.57 -3.25
CA PRO A 199 11.61 -14.78 -3.63
C PRO A 199 11.30 -13.68 -4.67
N LEU A 200 10.12 -13.73 -5.30
CA LEU A 200 9.68 -12.77 -6.30
C LEU A 200 8.75 -11.67 -5.72
N VAL A 201 8.46 -11.72 -4.42
CA VAL A 201 7.56 -10.77 -3.75
C VAL A 201 8.40 -9.77 -2.95
N SER A 202 8.57 -8.56 -3.49
CA SER A 202 9.13 -7.44 -2.72
C SER A 202 8.05 -6.86 -1.80
N GLY A 203 8.27 -6.91 -0.47
CA GLY A 203 7.37 -6.29 0.50
C GLY A 203 7.20 -4.79 0.27
N ASP A 204 8.26 -4.11 -0.19
CA ASP A 204 8.23 -2.68 -0.46
C ASP A 204 7.30 -2.29 -1.62
N LEU A 205 7.03 -3.19 -2.55
CA LEU A 205 6.26 -2.92 -3.77
C LEU A 205 5.01 -3.80 -3.91
N VAL A 206 4.75 -4.71 -2.98
CA VAL A 206 3.60 -5.62 -3.07
C VAL A 206 2.30 -4.82 -3.21
N HIS A 207 2.15 -3.72 -2.48
CA HIS A 207 0.97 -2.86 -2.60
C HIS A 207 0.83 -2.22 -3.99
N VAL A 208 1.94 -1.88 -4.67
CA VAL A 208 1.93 -1.33 -6.04
C VAL A 208 1.42 -2.38 -7.01
N ILE A 209 1.98 -3.61 -6.93
CA ILE A 209 1.56 -4.75 -7.75
C ILE A 209 0.06 -5.01 -7.52
N MET A 210 -0.37 -5.04 -6.26
CA MET A 210 -1.77 -5.31 -5.91
C MET A 210 -2.72 -4.21 -6.38
N SER A 211 -2.35 -2.93 -6.24
CA SER A 211 -3.14 -1.80 -6.75
C SER A 211 -3.31 -1.89 -8.27
N TYR A 212 -2.22 -2.11 -9.01
CA TYR A 212 -2.28 -2.31 -10.46
C TYR A 212 -3.18 -3.50 -10.83
N SER A 213 -3.05 -4.61 -10.10
CA SER A 213 -3.87 -5.81 -10.29
C SER A 213 -5.36 -5.51 -10.16
N MET A 214 -5.76 -4.88 -9.05
CA MET A 214 -7.16 -4.57 -8.77
C MET A 214 -7.73 -3.56 -9.78
N MET A 215 -6.94 -2.58 -10.19
CA MET A 215 -7.34 -1.62 -11.23
C MET A 215 -7.62 -2.33 -12.55
N LYS A 216 -6.73 -3.21 -13.02
CA LYS A 216 -6.92 -3.95 -14.27
C LYS A 216 -8.15 -4.86 -14.22
N LEU A 217 -8.41 -5.50 -13.08
CA LEU A 217 -9.60 -6.33 -12.88
C LEU A 217 -10.90 -5.53 -12.99
N ALA A 218 -10.97 -4.39 -12.31
CA ALA A 218 -12.13 -3.50 -12.40
C ALA A 218 -12.38 -3.00 -13.83
N SER A 219 -11.31 -2.73 -14.59
CA SER A 219 -11.42 -2.32 -16.00
C SER A 219 -11.93 -3.45 -16.90
N THR A 220 -11.56 -4.70 -16.64
CA THR A 220 -12.06 -5.85 -17.42
C THR A 220 -13.53 -6.18 -17.15
N GLU A 221 -14.00 -6.05 -15.90
CA GLU A 221 -15.42 -6.26 -15.55
C GLU A 221 -16.36 -5.25 -16.23
N LYS A 222 -15.90 -4.00 -16.41
CA LYS A 222 -16.64 -2.96 -17.13
C LYS A 222 -16.80 -3.23 -18.64
N HIS A 223 -15.88 -3.97 -19.25
CA HIS A 223 -15.92 -4.30 -20.68
C HIS A 223 -16.63 -5.63 -20.99
N GLY A 224 -16.87 -6.48 -19.97
CA GLY A 224 -17.60 -7.74 -20.10
C GLY A 224 -19.11 -7.66 -19.80
N SER A 225 -19.63 -6.45 -19.57
CA SER A 225 -21.05 -6.20 -19.23
C SER A 225 -21.81 -5.46 -20.35
N SER A 226 -21.33 -5.51 -21.59
CA SER A 226 -21.97 -4.95 -22.79
C SER A 226 -22.46 -6.04 -23.73
#